data_AF-A0A1S1QCR2-F1
#
_entry.id   AF-A0A1S1QCR2-F1
#
_cell.length_a   1.000
_cell.length_b   1.000
_cell.length_c   1.000
_cell.angle_alpha   90.00
_cell.angle_beta   90.00
_cell.angle_gamma   90.00
#
_symmetry.space_group_name_H-M   'P 1'
#
loop_
_entity.id
_entity.type
_entity.pdbx_description
1 polymer ?
#
loop_
_entity_poly.entity_id
_entity_poly.type
_entity_poly.pdbx_seq_one_letter_code
_entity_poly.pdbx_strand_id
1 'polypeptide(L)'
;MDNETPRRPAADGWPADAPPPTAAGWAPPTGRPVATPPSPSQPLPVPPIPMGPPGPSPWPQAPGGPTAPGSPPPPAPRRPPRRGGVVARRVLGAVVALAVAGGIRYGIHQATHHGDRDDSSYSSDSSSSATFAVGGCVKITVQPRVLASSPQNGELKSQPEYGAVKCTDKTAYAKVTALDVADAAAANPLGGASSVADVGCPQDTDEIVTLTNSLSIQKRTGCLRNLAAPHPGDAGGGGGLIRAGDCLQVYATYSNNLAEVPCTDEEWTAGGVSFGKVWFGKITGRVDEKAQCPPEASYSVEIQAANQRILCVAKDGGWLPGVGDCVDTNSFYAADPAAGPERRPCTDQYLATQVTALVPAGQPCPAGSSPSRLSGYLQTACGRRV
;
A
#
# COMPACT_ATOMS: atom_id res chain seq x y z
N MET A 1 36.21 10.71 40.43
CA MET A 1 36.02 9.81 39.26
C MET A 1 35.37 10.67 38.22
N ASP A 2 36.22 11.40 37.49
CA ASP A 2 35.81 12.50 36.64
C ASP A 2 35.36 11.97 35.27
N ASN A 3 34.24 12.53 34.83
CA ASN A 3 33.45 12.09 33.69
C ASN A 3 33.99 12.78 32.42
N GLU A 4 34.89 12.12 31.69
CA GLU A 4 35.39 12.61 30.40
C GLU A 4 34.34 12.41 29.30
N THR A 5 33.78 13.51 28.83
CA THR A 5 32.96 13.57 27.63
C THR A 5 33.86 13.78 26.41
N PRO A 6 33.76 13.00 25.31
CA PRO A 6 34.61 13.19 24.14
C PRO A 6 34.26 14.50 23.42
N ARG A 7 35.27 15.35 23.18
CA ARG A 7 35.15 16.54 22.34
C ARG A 7 35.01 16.14 20.86
N ARG A 8 34.03 16.73 20.16
CA ARG A 8 33.92 16.65 18.69
C ARG A 8 35.10 17.38 18.03
N PRO A 9 35.62 16.88 16.89
CA PRO A 9 36.61 17.62 16.11
C PRO A 9 35.99 18.88 15.50
N ALA A 10 36.79 19.94 15.46
CA ALA A 10 36.44 21.23 14.88
C ALA A 10 36.20 21.09 13.37
N ALA A 11 35.13 21.68 12.87
CA ALA A 11 34.85 21.79 11.45
C ALA A 11 35.69 22.96 10.88
N ASP A 12 36.60 22.63 9.97
CA ASP A 12 37.39 23.61 9.25
C ASP A 12 36.52 24.41 8.26
N GLY A 13 36.60 25.74 8.41
CA GLY A 13 36.40 26.80 7.43
C GLY A 13 35.43 26.62 6.27
N TRP A 14 34.23 27.18 6.42
CA TRP A 14 33.42 27.66 5.28
C TRP A 14 33.31 29.19 5.35
N PRO A 15 33.64 29.93 4.27
CA PRO A 15 33.49 31.38 4.24
C PRO A 15 32.02 31.79 4.21
N ALA A 16 31.66 32.78 5.04
CA ALA A 16 30.28 33.17 5.32
C ALA A 16 29.57 34.00 4.23
N ASP A 17 30.18 34.23 3.06
CA ASP A 17 29.69 35.22 2.08
C ASP A 17 29.54 34.68 0.64
N ALA A 18 29.30 33.39 0.44
CA ALA A 18 28.96 32.88 -0.89
C ALA A 18 27.47 33.14 -1.21
N PRO A 19 27.14 33.84 -2.31
CA PRO A 19 25.74 33.98 -2.75
C PRO A 19 25.17 32.61 -3.15
N PRO A 20 23.85 32.39 -2.96
CA PRO A 20 23.22 31.12 -3.33
C PRO A 20 23.38 30.86 -4.84
N PRO A 21 23.63 29.60 -5.26
CA PRO A 21 23.75 29.28 -6.68
C PRO A 21 22.44 29.60 -7.39
N THR A 22 22.50 30.51 -8.36
CA THR A 22 21.42 30.80 -9.29
C THR A 22 21.15 29.56 -10.14
N ALA A 23 19.89 29.09 -10.13
CA ALA A 23 19.38 28.09 -11.05
C ALA A 23 19.40 28.63 -12.48
N ALA A 24 20.49 28.42 -13.21
CA ALA A 24 20.59 28.70 -14.63
C ALA A 24 21.41 27.59 -15.29
N GLY A 25 20.78 26.85 -16.22
CA GLY A 25 21.48 25.97 -17.15
C GLY A 25 21.05 24.50 -17.16
N TRP A 26 19.76 24.21 -17.25
CA TRP A 26 19.32 22.96 -17.87
C TRP A 26 18.64 23.29 -19.19
N ALA A 27 19.37 23.09 -20.29
CA ALA A 27 18.80 23.01 -21.63
C ALA A 27 18.47 21.52 -21.89
N PRO A 28 17.27 21.20 -22.39
CA PRO A 28 16.92 19.83 -22.74
C PRO A 28 17.79 19.34 -23.92
N PRO A 29 18.19 18.06 -23.96
CA PRO A 29 18.88 17.51 -25.11
C PRO A 29 17.98 17.60 -26.35
N THR A 30 18.54 18.12 -27.44
CA THR A 30 17.94 18.11 -28.76
C THR A 30 17.69 16.66 -29.19
N GLY A 31 16.42 16.32 -29.39
CA GLY A 31 15.98 14.99 -29.78
C GLY A 31 16.57 14.55 -31.12
N ARG A 32 16.89 13.25 -31.22
CA ARG A 32 17.13 12.57 -32.49
C ARG A 32 15.82 12.55 -33.32
N PRO A 33 15.90 12.60 -34.66
CA PRO A 33 14.72 12.54 -35.51
C PRO A 33 13.96 11.23 -35.31
N VAL A 34 12.66 11.35 -35.06
CA VAL A 34 11.69 10.26 -35.01
C VAL A 34 11.58 9.66 -36.42
N ALA A 35 11.76 8.35 -36.54
CA ALA A 35 11.49 7.64 -37.78
C ALA A 35 10.01 7.74 -38.13
N THR A 36 9.71 8.14 -39.37
CA THR A 36 8.36 8.21 -39.92
C THR A 36 7.66 6.84 -39.84
N PRO A 37 6.39 6.78 -39.41
CA PRO A 37 5.63 5.54 -39.45
C PRO A 37 5.39 5.08 -40.90
N PRO A 38 5.35 3.77 -41.16
CA PRO A 38 5.08 3.23 -42.49
C PRO A 38 3.68 3.57 -42.99
N SER A 39 3.59 3.82 -44.29
CA SER A 39 2.38 4.18 -45.02
C SER A 39 1.29 3.08 -44.94
N PRO A 40 0.00 3.43 -44.78
CA PRO A 40 -1.09 2.47 -44.52
C PRO A 40 -1.54 1.64 -45.74
N SER A 41 -0.72 1.50 -46.78
CA SER A 41 -1.12 0.89 -48.07
C SER A 41 -0.30 -0.33 -48.50
N GLN A 42 0.42 -0.98 -47.58
CA GLN A 42 1.03 -2.29 -47.87
C GLN A 42 0.22 -3.46 -47.28
N PRO A 43 -0.25 -4.41 -48.10
CA PRO A 43 -0.86 -5.64 -47.60
C PRO A 43 0.18 -6.49 -46.85
N LEU A 44 -0.18 -6.89 -45.63
CA LEU A 44 0.65 -7.74 -44.78
C LEU A 44 0.86 -9.13 -45.43
N PRO A 45 2.06 -9.72 -45.34
CA PRO A 45 2.28 -11.10 -45.74
C PRO A 45 1.47 -12.06 -44.86
N VAL A 46 0.71 -12.94 -45.51
CA VAL A 46 -0.10 -13.98 -44.85
C VAL A 46 0.83 -14.99 -44.16
N PRO A 47 0.73 -15.21 -42.84
CA PRO A 47 1.53 -16.22 -42.16
C PRO A 47 1.09 -17.63 -42.59
N PRO A 48 2.02 -18.61 -42.67
CA PRO A 48 1.67 -19.99 -42.97
C PRO A 48 0.79 -20.59 -41.87
N ILE A 49 -0.24 -21.33 -42.28
CA ILE A 49 -1.18 -22.03 -41.42
C ILE A 49 -0.42 -23.13 -40.65
N PRO A 50 -0.40 -23.12 -39.30
CA PRO A 50 0.20 -24.21 -38.55
C PRO A 50 -0.70 -25.45 -38.62
N MET A 51 -0.14 -26.55 -39.13
CA MET A 51 -0.76 -27.87 -39.01
C MET A 51 -0.81 -28.26 -37.53
N GLY A 52 -2.00 -28.47 -37.00
CA GLY A 52 -2.23 -28.85 -35.61
C GLY A 52 -1.66 -30.24 -35.28
N PRO A 53 -1.29 -30.49 -34.00
CA PRO A 53 -0.78 -31.77 -33.56
C PRO A 53 -1.87 -32.87 -33.58
N PRO A 54 -1.50 -34.14 -33.80
CA PRO A 54 -2.43 -35.27 -33.72
C PRO A 54 -2.96 -35.42 -32.28
N GLY A 55 -4.27 -35.72 -32.18
CA GLY A 55 -4.99 -35.84 -30.91
C GLY A 55 -4.47 -36.97 -30.02
N PRO A 56 -4.72 -36.89 -28.70
CA PRO A 56 -4.19 -37.86 -27.75
C PRO A 56 -4.89 -39.21 -27.85
N SER A 57 -4.08 -40.27 -27.91
CA SER A 57 -4.52 -41.66 -27.74
C SER A 57 -5.06 -41.91 -26.33
N PRO A 58 -6.09 -42.76 -26.17
CA PRO A 58 -6.62 -43.12 -24.84
C PRO A 58 -5.66 -44.04 -24.09
N TRP A 59 -5.34 -43.68 -22.85
CA TRP A 59 -4.57 -44.52 -21.92
C TRP A 59 -5.43 -45.66 -21.35
N PRO A 60 -4.85 -46.84 -21.07
CA PRO A 60 -5.56 -47.94 -20.42
C PRO A 60 -5.83 -47.64 -18.94
N GLN A 61 -7.03 -48.02 -18.48
CA GLN A 61 -7.43 -47.93 -17.07
C GLN A 61 -6.60 -48.88 -16.20
N ALA A 62 -6.14 -48.38 -15.05
CA ALA A 62 -5.46 -49.19 -14.03
C ALA A 62 -6.47 -50.07 -13.27
N PRO A 63 -6.09 -51.32 -12.88
CA PRO A 63 -6.95 -52.19 -12.09
C PRO A 63 -7.06 -51.68 -10.64
N GLY A 64 -8.26 -51.86 -10.06
CA GLY A 64 -8.64 -51.37 -8.74
C GLY A 64 -7.73 -51.85 -7.60
N GLY A 65 -7.34 -50.89 -6.75
CA GLY A 65 -6.71 -51.13 -5.46
C GLY A 65 -7.76 -51.23 -4.33
N PRO A 66 -7.43 -51.96 -3.24
CA PRO A 66 -8.38 -52.24 -2.16
C PRO A 66 -8.69 -50.99 -1.30
N THR A 67 -9.96 -50.92 -0.88
CA THR A 67 -10.53 -49.92 0.03
C THR A 67 -9.84 -49.91 1.39
N ALA A 68 -9.34 -48.74 1.80
CA ALA A 68 -8.85 -48.49 3.15
C ALA A 68 -10.01 -48.47 4.18
N PRO A 69 -9.80 -48.95 5.42
CA PRO A 69 -10.82 -48.93 6.47
C PRO A 69 -11.05 -47.51 7.01
N GLY A 70 -12.32 -47.19 7.26
CA GLY A 70 -12.80 -45.85 7.60
C GLY A 70 -12.28 -45.29 8.92
N SER A 71 -11.99 -43.99 8.89
CA SER A 71 -11.65 -43.19 10.07
C SER A 71 -12.86 -43.05 11.01
N PRO A 72 -12.66 -43.08 12.34
CA PRO A 72 -13.74 -42.87 13.30
C PRO A 72 -14.24 -41.41 13.29
N PRO A 73 -15.53 -41.18 13.62
CA PRO A 73 -16.13 -39.85 13.61
C PRO A 73 -15.59 -38.94 14.73
N PRO A 74 -15.57 -37.62 14.51
CA PRO A 74 -15.08 -36.65 15.50
C PRO A 74 -15.99 -36.56 16.74
N PRO A 75 -15.43 -36.25 17.92
CA PRO A 75 -16.20 -36.12 19.16
C PRO A 75 -17.09 -34.87 19.15
N ALA A 76 -18.28 -35.02 19.72
CA ALA A 76 -19.30 -33.97 19.79
C ALA A 76 -18.85 -32.74 20.63
N PRO A 77 -19.28 -31.52 20.26
CA PRO A 77 -18.90 -30.29 20.96
C PRO A 77 -19.51 -30.22 22.37
N ARG A 78 -18.67 -29.93 23.36
CA ARG A 78 -19.09 -29.73 24.76
C ARG A 78 -19.78 -28.37 24.91
N ARG A 79 -20.98 -28.37 25.48
CA ARG A 79 -21.73 -27.16 25.85
C ARG A 79 -20.99 -26.37 26.95
N PRO A 80 -20.87 -25.04 26.83
CA PRO A 80 -20.35 -24.21 27.91
C PRO A 80 -21.35 -24.09 29.08
N PRO A 81 -20.87 -23.99 30.32
CA PRO A 81 -21.72 -23.84 31.50
C PRO A 81 -22.37 -22.46 31.57
N ARG A 82 -23.70 -22.45 31.78
CA ARG A 82 -24.48 -21.26 32.13
C ARG A 82 -24.13 -20.83 33.57
N ARG A 83 -23.58 -19.63 33.75
CA ARG A 83 -23.60 -18.89 35.02
C ARG A 83 -24.47 -17.64 34.85
N GLY A 84 -25.55 -17.56 35.66
CA GLY A 84 -26.30 -16.33 35.92
C GLY A 84 -25.40 -15.28 36.56
N GLY A 85 -25.68 -13.98 36.49
CA GLY A 85 -26.93 -13.32 36.84
C GLY A 85 -26.67 -12.48 38.10
N VAL A 86 -27.18 -11.24 38.12
CA VAL A 86 -27.24 -10.30 39.26
C VAL A 86 -26.03 -9.37 39.50
N VAL A 87 -25.76 -8.41 38.59
CA VAL A 87 -25.24 -7.07 38.96
C VAL A 87 -25.69 -6.02 37.92
N ALA A 88 -27.00 -5.83 37.74
CA ALA A 88 -27.52 -4.80 36.83
C ALA A 88 -28.74 -4.11 37.47
N ARG A 89 -28.53 -3.36 38.57
CA ARG A 89 -29.58 -2.49 39.11
C ARG A 89 -29.12 -1.30 39.97
N ARG A 90 -27.81 -1.06 40.14
CA ARG A 90 -27.32 0.08 40.95
C ARG A 90 -26.65 1.23 40.20
N VAL A 91 -26.33 1.07 38.92
CA VAL A 91 -25.64 2.14 38.15
C VAL A 91 -26.62 3.11 37.48
N LEU A 92 -27.86 2.68 37.19
CA LEU A 92 -28.84 3.53 36.49
C LEU A 92 -29.42 4.66 37.37
N GLY A 93 -29.38 4.53 38.70
CA GLY A 93 -29.91 5.55 39.61
C GLY A 93 -29.02 6.80 39.76
N ALA A 94 -27.71 6.65 39.58
CA ALA A 94 -26.76 7.76 39.78
C ALA A 94 -26.68 8.71 38.57
N VAL A 95 -26.96 8.23 37.36
CA VAL A 95 -26.84 9.02 36.13
C VAL A 95 -28.01 10.00 35.96
N VAL A 96 -29.21 9.67 36.43
CA VAL A 96 -30.39 10.53 36.31
C VAL A 96 -30.33 11.75 37.25
N ALA A 97 -29.70 11.62 38.42
CA ALA A 97 -29.59 12.72 39.38
C ALA A 97 -28.59 13.82 38.94
N LEU A 98 -27.53 13.46 38.20
CA LEU A 98 -26.54 14.43 37.70
C LEU A 98 -27.02 15.22 36.48
N ALA A 99 -27.94 14.67 35.68
CA ALA A 99 -28.49 15.37 34.52
C ALA A 99 -29.43 16.55 34.90
N VAL A 100 -30.14 16.45 36.03
CA VAL A 100 -31.08 17.50 36.46
C VAL A 100 -30.36 18.70 37.11
N ALA A 101 -29.21 18.48 37.76
CA ALA A 101 -28.44 19.57 38.37
C ALA A 101 -27.59 20.37 37.36
N GLY A 102 -27.20 19.77 36.24
CA GLY A 102 -26.38 20.44 35.21
C GLY A 102 -27.16 21.37 34.26
N GLY A 103 -28.48 21.17 34.10
CA GLY A 103 -29.29 21.89 33.12
C GLY A 103 -29.66 23.33 33.48
N ILE A 104 -29.46 23.78 34.72
CA ILE A 104 -29.98 25.07 35.20
C ILE A 104 -28.95 26.22 35.06
N ARG A 105 -27.67 25.95 34.76
CA ARG A 105 -26.62 27.00 34.69
C ARG A 105 -26.29 27.54 33.28
N TYR A 106 -26.89 27.04 32.21
CA TYR A 106 -26.58 27.49 30.84
C TYR A 106 -27.66 28.39 30.20
N GLY A 107 -28.63 28.87 30.98
CA GLY A 107 -29.82 29.57 30.47
C GLY A 107 -29.81 31.10 30.54
N ILE A 108 -28.73 31.77 30.98
CA ILE A 108 -28.75 33.24 31.18
C ILE A 108 -27.43 33.86 30.73
N HIS A 109 -27.23 34.06 29.43
CA HIS A 109 -26.25 35.05 28.96
C HIS A 109 -26.43 35.59 27.52
N GLN A 110 -27.62 35.56 26.94
CA GLN A 110 -27.88 36.24 25.67
C GLN A 110 -29.10 37.15 25.75
N ALA A 111 -28.90 38.36 26.29
CA ALA A 111 -29.76 39.50 26.03
C ALA A 111 -29.00 40.77 26.41
N THR A 112 -28.32 41.38 25.43
CA THR A 112 -28.18 42.85 25.23
C THR A 112 -27.04 43.12 24.26
N HIS A 113 -27.36 43.61 23.05
CA HIS A 113 -26.79 44.83 22.48
C HIS A 113 -27.45 45.09 21.12
N HIS A 114 -28.41 46.02 21.12
CA HIS A 114 -28.84 46.76 19.93
C HIS A 114 -27.94 47.98 19.78
N GLY A 115 -27.44 48.20 18.57
CA GLY A 115 -26.73 49.39 18.17
C GLY A 115 -26.66 49.46 16.65
N ASP A 116 -27.50 50.31 16.07
CA ASP A 116 -27.52 50.67 14.65
C ASP A 116 -26.22 51.39 14.24
N ARG A 117 -25.65 51.04 13.07
CA ARG A 117 -25.47 51.94 11.91
C ARG A 117 -24.43 51.48 10.88
N ASP A 118 -24.82 51.76 9.64
CA ASP A 118 -24.07 52.11 8.42
C ASP A 118 -23.49 51.03 7.49
N ASP A 119 -24.12 51.02 6.31
CA ASP A 119 -23.78 50.37 5.06
C ASP A 119 -22.33 50.60 4.63
N SER A 120 -21.59 49.49 4.55
CA SER A 120 -20.57 49.31 3.52
C SER A 120 -20.56 47.82 3.16
N SER A 121 -20.90 47.54 1.91
CA SER A 121 -20.96 46.19 1.33
C SER A 121 -19.54 45.62 1.18
N TYR A 122 -18.92 45.28 2.30
CA TYR A 122 -17.95 44.21 2.36
C TYR A 122 -18.75 42.91 2.35
N SER A 123 -18.55 42.10 1.32
CA SER A 123 -18.93 40.69 1.34
C SER A 123 -18.23 40.05 2.54
N SER A 124 -18.91 40.11 3.68
CA SER A 124 -18.48 39.50 4.91
C SER A 124 -18.56 38.03 4.63
N ASP A 125 -17.41 37.44 4.30
CA ASP A 125 -17.22 36.00 4.24
C ASP A 125 -17.64 35.45 5.60
N SER A 126 -18.92 35.08 5.67
CA SER A 126 -19.59 34.61 6.86
C SER A 126 -18.68 33.63 7.58
N SER A 127 -18.45 33.92 8.85
CA SER A 127 -17.62 33.18 9.81
C SER A 127 -18.20 31.80 10.13
N SER A 128 -18.81 31.14 9.15
CA SER A 128 -19.23 29.76 9.19
C SER A 128 -18.06 28.93 9.66
N SER A 129 -18.21 28.33 10.84
CA SER A 129 -17.21 27.41 11.39
C SER A 129 -16.96 26.32 10.38
N ALA A 130 -15.69 26.02 10.11
CA ALA A 130 -15.35 24.95 9.18
C ALA A 130 -15.93 23.62 9.70
N THR A 131 -16.54 22.85 8.81
CA THR A 131 -17.12 21.54 9.12
C THR A 131 -16.51 20.48 8.22
N PHE A 132 -16.52 19.22 8.67
CA PHE A 132 -16.13 18.10 7.81
C PHE A 132 -17.21 17.88 6.76
N ALA A 133 -16.91 18.26 5.53
CA ALA A 133 -17.75 18.07 4.36
C ALA A 133 -16.86 17.78 3.16
N VAL A 134 -17.40 17.08 2.16
CA VAL A 134 -16.72 16.89 0.86
C VAL A 134 -16.41 18.26 0.28
N GLY A 135 -15.16 18.45 -0.15
CA GLY A 135 -14.63 19.73 -0.61
C GLY A 135 -14.04 20.62 0.49
N GLY A 136 -14.34 20.34 1.76
CA GLY A 136 -13.75 21.02 2.91
C GLY A 136 -12.29 20.60 3.16
N CYS A 137 -11.57 21.39 3.96
CA CYS A 137 -10.18 21.11 4.30
C CYS A 137 -10.00 20.78 5.77
N VAL A 138 -8.93 20.04 6.06
CA VAL A 138 -8.55 19.61 7.40
C VAL A 138 -7.14 20.06 7.72
N LYS A 139 -6.86 20.27 8.99
CA LYS A 139 -5.50 20.37 9.54
C LYS A 139 -5.25 19.23 10.51
N ILE A 140 -4.00 18.87 10.71
CA ILE A 140 -3.59 17.94 11.76
C ILE A 140 -3.67 18.69 13.10
N THR A 141 -4.52 18.21 14.02
CA THR A 141 -4.67 18.75 15.38
C THR A 141 -3.82 17.99 16.39
N VAL A 142 -3.56 16.71 16.13
CA VAL A 142 -2.67 15.87 16.94
C VAL A 142 -1.70 15.16 16.01
N GLN A 143 -0.40 15.42 16.19
CA GLN A 143 0.64 14.80 15.41
C GLN A 143 0.79 13.30 15.73
N PRO A 144 1.08 12.43 14.74
CA PRO A 144 1.46 11.05 14.96
C PRO A 144 2.62 10.95 15.94
N ARG A 145 2.53 10.03 16.90
CA ARG A 145 3.59 9.74 17.86
C ARG A 145 4.11 8.33 17.65
N VAL A 146 5.41 8.13 17.78
CA VAL A 146 6.01 6.79 17.72
C VAL A 146 5.52 5.97 18.92
N LEU A 147 4.78 4.90 18.65
CA LEU A 147 4.28 3.94 19.63
C LEU A 147 5.30 2.82 19.87
N ALA A 148 6.00 2.40 18.81
CA ALA A 148 7.08 1.43 18.88
C ALA A 148 8.06 1.65 17.72
N SER A 149 9.32 1.28 17.91
CA SER A 149 10.34 1.27 16.84
C SER A 149 10.97 -0.11 16.78
N SER A 150 11.10 -0.66 15.58
CA SER A 150 11.82 -1.90 15.31
C SER A 150 12.81 -1.68 14.17
N PRO A 151 14.06 -2.18 14.26
CA PRO A 151 14.99 -2.17 13.14
C PRO A 151 14.42 -2.84 11.88
N GLN A 152 13.54 -3.84 12.05
CA GLN A 152 13.00 -4.64 10.95
C GLN A 152 11.72 -4.04 10.34
N ASN A 153 10.87 -3.44 11.17
CA ASN A 153 9.52 -3.00 10.77
C ASN A 153 9.35 -1.47 10.77
N GLY A 154 10.41 -0.72 11.05
CA GLY A 154 10.37 0.74 11.17
C GLY A 154 9.66 1.22 12.43
N GLU A 155 9.12 2.45 12.36
CA GLU A 155 8.38 3.09 13.45
C GLU A 155 6.87 2.85 13.29
N LEU A 156 6.27 2.16 14.26
CA LEU A 156 4.81 2.15 14.42
C LEU A 156 4.38 3.49 15.02
N LYS A 157 3.61 4.28 14.27
CA LYS A 157 3.11 5.59 14.72
C LYS A 157 1.62 5.53 15.06
N SER A 158 1.19 6.35 16.01
CA SER A 158 -0.23 6.57 16.29
C SER A 158 -0.87 7.28 15.09
N GLN A 159 -2.17 7.07 14.89
CA GLN A 159 -2.89 7.82 13.87
C GLN A 159 -2.94 9.32 14.23
N PRO A 160 -2.85 10.21 13.23
CA PRO A 160 -3.09 11.65 13.43
C PRO A 160 -4.56 11.91 13.77
N GLU A 161 -4.81 13.03 14.44
CA GLU A 161 -6.17 13.57 14.57
C GLU A 161 -6.31 14.81 13.70
N TYR A 162 -7.53 15.00 13.18
CA TYR A 162 -7.84 16.05 12.22
C TYR A 162 -8.89 17.02 12.78
N GLY A 163 -8.75 18.30 12.43
CA GLY A 163 -9.73 19.35 12.67
C GLY A 163 -10.12 20.06 11.37
N ALA A 164 -11.40 20.38 11.19
CA ALA A 164 -11.87 21.12 10.03
C ALA A 164 -11.35 22.56 10.02
N VAL A 165 -10.92 23.05 8.85
CA VAL A 165 -10.45 24.43 8.61
C VAL A 165 -10.90 24.93 7.24
N LYS A 166 -10.85 26.25 7.04
CA LYS A 166 -11.02 26.82 5.69
C LYS A 166 -9.85 26.39 4.82
N CYS A 167 -10.09 26.09 3.54
CA CYS A 167 -9.01 25.69 2.62
C CYS A 167 -7.99 26.81 2.35
N THR A 168 -8.35 28.07 2.60
CA THR A 168 -7.43 29.22 2.52
C THR A 168 -6.57 29.39 3.76
N ASP A 169 -6.81 28.60 4.81
CA ASP A 169 -5.98 28.61 6.02
C ASP A 169 -4.59 28.05 5.69
N LYS A 170 -3.53 28.75 6.12
CA LYS A 170 -2.13 28.31 5.90
C LYS A 170 -1.79 26.99 6.59
N THR A 171 -2.61 26.57 7.55
CA THR A 171 -2.48 25.29 8.26
C THR A 171 -3.31 24.17 7.64
N ALA A 172 -4.06 24.45 6.57
CA ALA A 172 -4.78 23.42 5.83
C ALA A 172 -3.78 22.41 5.25
N TYR A 173 -4.02 21.14 5.57
CA TYR A 173 -3.15 20.02 5.21
C TYR A 173 -3.69 19.26 4.00
N ALA A 174 -4.97 18.89 4.06
CA ALA A 174 -5.62 18.06 3.05
C ALA A 174 -7.07 18.51 2.81
N LYS A 175 -7.60 18.16 1.64
CA LYS A 175 -8.99 18.31 1.24
C LYS A 175 -9.72 16.98 1.40
N VAL A 176 -10.94 17.02 1.92
CA VAL A 176 -11.83 15.86 1.99
C VAL A 176 -12.43 15.64 0.60
N THR A 177 -12.14 14.50 -0.03
CA THR A 177 -12.63 14.16 -1.38
C THR A 177 -13.87 13.26 -1.35
N ALA A 178 -14.02 12.47 -0.28
CA ALA A 178 -15.24 11.71 0.01
C ALA A 178 -15.41 11.51 1.53
N LEU A 179 -16.63 11.21 1.97
CA LEU A 179 -17.02 11.14 3.38
C LEU A 179 -18.16 10.15 3.56
N ASP A 180 -18.27 9.56 4.75
CA ASP A 180 -19.21 8.45 5.05
C ASP A 180 -19.02 7.24 4.13
N VAL A 181 -17.77 7.02 3.74
CA VAL A 181 -17.33 5.83 3.02
C VAL A 181 -17.32 4.62 3.97
N ALA A 182 -17.15 3.41 3.43
CA ALA A 182 -17.09 2.21 4.28
C ALA A 182 -15.98 2.36 5.34
N ASP A 183 -16.17 1.70 6.49
CA ASP A 183 -15.35 1.89 7.69
C ASP A 183 -13.84 1.82 7.37
N ALA A 184 -13.08 2.82 7.85
CA ALA A 184 -11.62 2.86 7.72
C ALA A 184 -10.97 1.60 8.27
N ALA A 185 -11.57 0.95 9.27
CA ALA A 185 -11.09 -0.32 9.80
C ALA A 185 -11.09 -1.45 8.76
N ALA A 186 -11.95 -1.37 7.74
CA ALA A 186 -11.95 -2.27 6.60
C ALA A 186 -10.82 -1.96 5.61
N ALA A 187 -10.43 -0.68 5.45
CA ALA A 187 -9.24 -0.30 4.70
C ALA A 187 -8.00 -0.40 5.60
N ASN A 188 -7.46 -1.60 5.80
CA ASN A 188 -6.23 -1.76 6.56
C ASN A 188 -5.01 -1.20 5.78
N PRO A 189 -4.53 0.03 6.07
CA PRO A 189 -3.50 0.66 5.27
C PRO A 189 -2.11 0.11 5.59
N LEU A 190 -1.95 -0.60 6.72
CA LEU A 190 -0.68 -1.07 7.26
C LEU A 190 -0.48 -2.59 7.12
N GLY A 191 -1.37 -3.29 6.42
CA GLY A 191 -1.21 -4.74 6.27
C GLY A 191 -2.31 -5.50 5.57
N GLY A 192 -3.24 -4.83 4.91
CA GLY A 192 -4.28 -5.53 4.17
C GLY A 192 -4.76 -4.72 3.00
N ALA A 193 -4.13 -4.93 1.84
CA ALA A 193 -4.78 -5.38 0.59
C ALA A 193 -6.04 -4.68 0.03
N SER A 194 -6.62 -3.76 0.78
CA SER A 194 -7.90 -3.14 0.48
C SER A 194 -7.66 -2.09 -0.57
N SER A 195 -8.56 -1.97 -1.54
CA SER A 195 -8.52 -0.87 -2.50
C SER A 195 -9.22 0.36 -1.92
N VAL A 196 -8.84 1.53 -2.42
CA VAL A 196 -9.65 2.77 -2.32
C VAL A 196 -11.07 2.53 -2.82
N ALA A 197 -11.25 1.69 -3.84
CA ALA A 197 -12.55 1.40 -4.41
C ALA A 197 -13.43 0.59 -3.45
N ASP A 198 -12.87 -0.32 -2.66
CA ASP A 198 -13.61 -1.15 -1.70
C ASP A 198 -14.26 -0.31 -0.60
N VAL A 199 -13.65 0.83 -0.26
CA VAL A 199 -14.26 1.76 0.69
C VAL A 199 -15.14 2.81 0.02
N GLY A 200 -14.99 3.06 -1.29
CA GLY A 200 -15.69 4.12 -2.01
C GLY A 200 -14.93 5.46 -2.04
N CYS A 201 -13.61 5.41 -1.85
CA CYS A 201 -12.74 6.57 -2.01
C CYS A 201 -12.36 6.78 -3.49
N PRO A 202 -12.16 8.04 -3.91
CA PRO A 202 -11.53 8.35 -5.20
C PRO A 202 -10.16 7.69 -5.34
N GLN A 203 -9.80 7.35 -6.58
CA GLN A 203 -8.53 6.65 -6.87
C GLN A 203 -7.30 7.46 -6.45
N ASP A 204 -7.38 8.79 -6.40
CA ASP A 204 -6.30 9.70 -6.05
C ASP A 204 -6.21 10.00 -4.54
N THR A 205 -6.93 9.24 -3.70
CA THR A 205 -6.92 9.44 -2.24
C THR A 205 -5.53 9.17 -1.66
N ASP A 206 -5.01 10.16 -0.93
CA ASP A 206 -3.72 10.06 -0.24
C ASP A 206 -3.84 9.30 1.09
N GLU A 207 -4.96 9.49 1.81
CA GLU A 207 -5.18 8.87 3.11
C GLU A 207 -6.66 8.61 3.37
N ILE A 208 -6.98 7.49 4.03
CA ILE A 208 -8.30 7.22 4.60
C ILE A 208 -8.22 7.40 6.10
N VAL A 209 -9.09 8.25 6.64
CA VAL A 209 -9.03 8.66 8.05
C VAL A 209 -10.39 8.56 8.71
N THR A 210 -10.38 8.44 10.03
CA THR A 210 -11.59 8.62 10.85
C THR A 210 -11.65 10.06 11.36
N LEU A 211 -12.53 10.86 10.79
CA LEU A 211 -12.77 12.24 11.20
C LEU A 211 -13.74 12.25 12.40
N THR A 212 -13.30 12.82 13.52
CA THR A 212 -14.13 12.96 14.72
C THR A 212 -14.55 14.42 14.89
N ASN A 213 -15.85 14.68 14.90
CA ASN A 213 -16.34 16.01 15.23
C ASN A 213 -16.29 16.22 16.75
N SER A 214 -15.47 17.17 17.19
CA SER A 214 -15.27 17.51 18.60
C SER A 214 -16.56 17.90 19.32
N LEU A 215 -17.58 18.38 18.60
CA LEU A 215 -18.85 18.80 19.15
C LEU A 215 -19.90 17.67 19.21
N SER A 216 -19.80 16.65 18.36
CA SER A 216 -20.88 15.66 18.19
C SER A 216 -20.53 14.23 18.52
N ILE A 217 -19.30 13.92 18.96
CA ILE A 217 -18.73 12.55 19.17
C ILE A 217 -18.88 11.59 17.97
N GLN A 218 -19.50 12.04 16.88
CA GLN A 218 -19.70 11.27 15.66
C GLN A 218 -18.36 11.12 14.96
N LYS A 219 -18.10 9.87 14.59
CA LYS A 219 -16.96 9.47 13.76
C LYS A 219 -17.47 9.23 12.36
N ARG A 220 -16.78 9.79 11.37
CA ARG A 220 -17.07 9.61 9.94
C ARG A 220 -15.77 9.20 9.26
N THR A 221 -15.82 8.19 8.41
CA THR A 221 -14.67 7.86 7.58
C THR A 221 -14.61 8.81 6.39
N GLY A 222 -13.43 9.39 6.15
CA GLY A 222 -13.20 10.32 5.06
C GLY A 222 -11.97 9.94 4.25
N CYS A 223 -12.01 10.31 2.96
CA CYS A 223 -10.90 10.18 2.03
C CYS A 223 -10.26 11.55 1.90
N LEU A 224 -8.95 11.63 2.13
CA LEU A 224 -8.19 12.86 2.09
C LEU A 224 -7.28 12.89 0.87
N ARG A 225 -7.14 14.08 0.29
CA ARG A 225 -6.11 14.42 -0.70
C ARG A 225 -5.30 15.59 -0.14
N ASN A 226 -4.00 15.41 0.03
CA ASN A 226 -3.08 16.46 0.46
C ASN A 226 -3.24 17.68 -0.44
N LEU A 227 -3.08 18.88 0.13
CA LEU A 227 -3.11 20.12 -0.65
C LEU A 227 -1.77 20.40 -1.34
N ALA A 228 -0.69 19.84 -0.79
CA ALA A 228 0.67 19.98 -1.32
C ALA A 228 1.26 18.60 -1.61
N ALA A 229 2.15 18.56 -2.61
CA ALA A 229 2.97 17.39 -2.90
C ALA A 229 3.93 17.07 -1.73
N PRO A 230 4.36 15.81 -1.56
CA PRO A 230 3.99 14.64 -2.36
C PRO A 230 2.57 14.15 -2.06
N HIS A 231 1.96 13.52 -3.07
CA HIS A 231 0.66 12.86 -2.98
C HIS A 231 0.88 11.34 -3.02
N PRO A 232 0.86 10.64 -1.86
CA PRO A 232 0.95 9.19 -1.81
C PRO A 232 -0.15 8.48 -2.63
N GLY A 233 -1.28 9.15 -2.79
CA GLY A 233 -2.39 8.80 -3.64
C GLY A 233 -2.16 9.10 -5.12
N ASP A 234 -0.96 9.44 -5.59
CA ASP A 234 -0.63 9.40 -7.02
C ASP A 234 0.01 8.08 -7.42
N ALA A 235 -0.32 7.57 -8.61
CA ALA A 235 0.20 6.29 -9.08
C ALA A 235 1.74 6.28 -9.07
N GLY A 236 2.31 5.32 -8.35
CA GLY A 236 3.76 5.20 -8.16
C GLY A 236 4.37 6.20 -7.17
N GLY A 237 3.56 7.01 -6.47
CA GLY A 237 4.01 7.92 -5.42
C GLY A 237 4.48 7.20 -4.16
N GLY A 238 3.95 6.00 -3.88
CA GLY A 238 4.27 5.21 -2.69
C GLY A 238 3.51 5.71 -1.45
N GLY A 239 3.20 4.79 -0.53
CA GLY A 239 2.64 5.13 0.79
C GLY A 239 1.14 5.39 0.83
N GLY A 240 0.42 5.03 -0.24
CA GLY A 240 -1.03 5.11 -0.34
C GLY A 240 -1.68 3.73 -0.32
N LEU A 241 -2.75 3.60 -1.08
CA LEU A 241 -3.43 2.32 -1.31
C LEU A 241 -3.04 1.74 -2.65
N ILE A 242 -2.74 0.45 -2.64
CA ILE A 242 -2.24 -0.31 -3.78
C ILE A 242 -3.23 -0.28 -4.97
N ARG A 243 -2.77 0.18 -6.13
CA ARG A 243 -3.53 0.24 -7.41
C ARG A 243 -2.62 0.01 -8.62
N ALA A 244 -3.21 0.02 -9.81
CA ALA A 244 -2.45 0.01 -11.05
C ALA A 244 -1.56 1.25 -11.16
N GLY A 245 -0.31 1.06 -11.60
CA GLY A 245 0.72 2.07 -11.69
C GLY A 245 1.68 2.10 -10.50
N ASP A 246 1.33 1.51 -9.37
CA ASP A 246 2.18 1.52 -8.18
C ASP A 246 3.29 0.47 -8.24
N CYS A 247 4.39 0.76 -7.55
CA CYS A 247 5.52 -0.14 -7.41
C CYS A 247 5.43 -0.87 -6.06
N LEU A 248 5.77 -2.15 -6.10
CA LEU A 248 5.75 -3.03 -4.94
C LEU A 248 7.17 -3.32 -4.48
N GLN A 249 7.30 -3.62 -3.20
CA GLN A 249 8.46 -4.26 -2.61
C GLN A 249 8.02 -5.48 -1.81
N VAL A 250 8.84 -6.52 -1.83
CA VAL A 250 8.60 -7.76 -1.09
C VAL A 250 9.38 -7.74 0.22
N TYR A 251 8.72 -8.03 1.33
CA TYR A 251 9.37 -8.17 2.65
C TYR A 251 8.98 -9.50 3.27
N ALA A 252 9.91 -10.15 3.98
CA ALA A 252 9.67 -11.46 4.58
C ALA A 252 8.74 -11.42 5.82
N THR A 253 8.47 -10.24 6.36
CA THR A 253 7.84 -10.06 7.68
C THR A 253 6.33 -9.78 7.64
N TYR A 254 5.76 -9.47 6.47
CA TYR A 254 4.32 -9.14 6.36
C TYR A 254 3.47 -10.38 6.04
N SER A 255 2.24 -10.43 6.57
CA SER A 255 1.32 -11.55 6.35
C SER A 255 1.00 -11.85 4.87
N ASN A 256 1.19 -10.86 3.99
CA ASN A 256 1.11 -10.93 2.53
C ASN A 256 2.43 -10.56 1.81
N ASN A 257 3.52 -10.34 2.57
CA ASN A 257 4.87 -10.02 2.09
C ASN A 257 4.99 -8.86 1.10
N LEU A 258 4.03 -7.93 1.01
CA LEU A 258 4.06 -6.83 0.04
C LEU A 258 3.85 -5.48 0.72
N ALA A 259 4.63 -4.48 0.32
CA ALA A 259 4.31 -3.08 0.57
C ALA A 259 4.41 -2.26 -0.71
N GLU A 260 3.62 -1.20 -0.79
CA GLU A 260 3.78 -0.16 -1.80
C GLU A 260 5.05 0.65 -1.51
N VAL A 261 5.83 0.94 -2.54
CA VAL A 261 6.99 1.82 -2.47
C VAL A 261 6.92 2.82 -3.62
N PRO A 262 7.56 4.00 -3.50
CA PRO A 262 7.67 4.92 -4.61
C PRO A 262 8.34 4.25 -5.82
N CYS A 263 7.82 4.51 -7.02
CA CYS A 263 8.43 4.09 -8.28
C CYS A 263 9.65 4.96 -8.59
N THR A 264 10.76 4.72 -7.90
CA THR A 264 12.00 5.45 -8.12
C THR A 264 12.72 4.97 -9.39
N ASP A 265 13.52 5.84 -9.98
CA ASP A 265 14.44 5.51 -11.07
C ASP A 265 15.78 4.94 -10.58
N GLU A 266 15.91 4.70 -9.28
CA GLU A 266 17.13 4.15 -8.70
C GLU A 266 17.36 2.73 -9.21
N GLU A 267 18.46 2.56 -9.94
CA GLU A 267 18.91 1.25 -10.40
C GLU A 267 19.49 0.48 -9.23
N TRP A 268 19.04 -0.75 -9.08
CA TRP A 268 19.70 -1.69 -8.22
C TRP A 268 20.83 -2.38 -8.97
N THR A 269 22.05 -2.09 -8.54
CA THR A 269 23.25 -2.75 -9.03
C THR A 269 23.93 -3.58 -7.93
N ALA A 270 24.48 -4.74 -8.29
CA ALA A 270 25.35 -5.53 -7.42
C ALA A 270 26.53 -6.08 -8.23
N GLY A 271 27.76 -5.88 -7.73
CA GLY A 271 28.97 -6.28 -8.44
C GLY A 271 29.12 -5.63 -9.83
N GLY A 272 28.57 -4.43 -10.04
CA GLY A 272 28.60 -3.73 -11.33
C GLY A 272 27.54 -4.19 -12.35
N VAL A 273 26.67 -5.14 -11.98
CA VAL A 273 25.55 -5.62 -12.82
C VAL A 273 24.25 -4.96 -12.35
N SER A 274 23.48 -4.36 -13.25
CA SER A 274 22.11 -3.90 -12.95
C SER A 274 21.12 -5.06 -13.00
N PHE A 275 20.22 -5.10 -12.02
CA PHE A 275 19.13 -6.06 -11.93
C PHE A 275 17.75 -5.43 -12.22
N GLY A 276 17.74 -4.15 -12.61
CA GLY A 276 16.53 -3.32 -12.72
C GLY A 276 16.48 -2.27 -11.61
N LYS A 277 15.31 -1.68 -11.39
CA LYS A 277 15.05 -0.71 -10.33
C LYS A 277 15.02 -1.38 -8.95
N VAL A 278 15.20 -0.59 -7.90
CA VAL A 278 15.20 -1.06 -6.49
C VAL A 278 13.86 -1.65 -6.02
N TRP A 279 12.77 -1.32 -6.70
CA TRP A 279 11.44 -1.89 -6.42
C TRP A 279 11.21 -3.20 -7.18
N PHE A 280 10.42 -4.09 -6.59
CA PHE A 280 10.20 -5.47 -7.07
C PHE A 280 9.52 -5.53 -8.43
N GLY A 281 8.32 -4.99 -8.53
CA GLY A 281 7.54 -4.98 -9.76
C GLY A 281 6.47 -3.92 -9.70
N LYS A 282 5.87 -3.62 -10.85
CA LYS A 282 4.81 -2.62 -10.95
C LYS A 282 3.47 -3.29 -11.20
N ILE A 283 2.44 -2.75 -10.60
CA ILE A 283 1.09 -3.26 -10.76
C ILE A 283 0.54 -2.75 -12.08
N THR A 284 0.19 -3.64 -12.99
CA THR A 284 -0.45 -3.29 -14.26
C THR A 284 -1.97 -3.34 -14.19
N GLY A 285 -2.52 -4.02 -13.18
CA GLY A 285 -3.95 -4.11 -12.98
C GLY A 285 -4.34 -4.74 -11.65
N ARG A 286 -5.60 -4.53 -11.27
CA ARG A 286 -6.25 -5.27 -10.19
C ARG A 286 -7.51 -5.94 -10.73
N VAL A 287 -7.66 -7.22 -10.45
CA VAL A 287 -8.72 -8.05 -11.03
C VAL A 287 -9.25 -9.04 -9.99
N ASP A 288 -10.43 -9.61 -10.23
CA ASP A 288 -11.05 -10.58 -9.31
C ASP A 288 -10.43 -11.97 -9.45
N GLU A 289 -9.95 -12.29 -10.65
CA GLU A 289 -9.42 -13.59 -11.03
C GLU A 289 -8.12 -13.47 -11.82
N LYS A 290 -7.16 -14.36 -11.54
CA LYS A 290 -5.85 -14.40 -12.21
C LYS A 290 -5.93 -14.41 -13.74
N ALA A 291 -6.94 -15.08 -14.30
CA ALA A 291 -7.11 -15.18 -15.76
C ALA A 291 -7.40 -13.84 -16.43
N GLN A 292 -7.81 -12.82 -15.67
CA GLN A 292 -8.06 -11.47 -16.14
C GLN A 292 -6.79 -10.59 -16.14
N CYS A 293 -5.67 -11.08 -15.60
CA CYS A 293 -4.43 -10.33 -15.65
C CYS A 293 -3.93 -10.20 -17.10
N PRO A 294 -3.42 -9.01 -17.48
CA PRO A 294 -2.93 -8.79 -18.82
C PRO A 294 -1.63 -9.60 -19.05
N PRO A 295 -1.30 -9.95 -20.30
CA PRO A 295 -0.22 -10.90 -20.62
C PRO A 295 1.18 -10.42 -20.18
N GLU A 296 1.39 -9.12 -20.02
CA GLU A 296 2.63 -8.53 -19.49
C GLU A 296 2.82 -8.74 -17.98
N ALA A 297 1.78 -9.16 -17.25
CA ALA A 297 1.88 -9.49 -15.84
C ALA A 297 2.60 -10.83 -15.65
N SER A 298 3.90 -10.75 -15.36
CA SER A 298 4.72 -11.92 -15.05
C SER A 298 4.26 -12.64 -13.77
N TYR A 299 3.72 -11.90 -12.81
CA TYR A 299 3.26 -12.42 -11.52
C TYR A 299 1.83 -12.00 -11.20
N SER A 300 1.18 -12.78 -10.34
CA SER A 300 -0.13 -12.46 -9.79
C SER A 300 -0.13 -12.75 -8.29
N VAL A 301 -0.52 -11.77 -7.48
CA VAL A 301 -0.54 -11.87 -6.01
C VAL A 301 -1.96 -11.71 -5.51
N GLU A 302 -2.40 -12.65 -4.68
CA GLU A 302 -3.71 -12.56 -4.02
C GLU A 302 -3.58 -11.76 -2.73
N ILE A 303 -4.52 -10.84 -2.53
CA ILE A 303 -4.57 -9.94 -1.40
C ILE A 303 -5.97 -10.01 -0.76
N GLN A 304 -6.08 -9.71 0.53
CA GLN A 304 -7.35 -9.70 1.25
C GLN A 304 -8.20 -8.48 0.86
N ALA A 305 -8.96 -8.58 -0.23
CA ALA A 305 -9.91 -7.58 -0.69
C ALA A 305 -11.27 -8.20 -1.01
N ALA A 306 -12.35 -7.42 -0.92
CA ALA A 306 -13.69 -7.86 -1.27
C ALA A 306 -13.83 -8.06 -2.79
N ASN A 307 -13.28 -7.13 -3.56
CA ASN A 307 -13.19 -7.19 -5.01
C ASN A 307 -11.77 -6.85 -5.46
N GLN A 308 -11.44 -7.15 -6.71
CA GLN A 308 -10.15 -6.88 -7.32
C GLN A 308 -8.96 -7.36 -6.45
N ARG A 309 -9.12 -8.58 -5.91
CA ARG A 309 -8.22 -9.23 -4.95
C ARG A 309 -6.94 -9.78 -5.54
N ILE A 310 -6.77 -9.71 -6.86
CA ILE A 310 -5.58 -10.17 -7.55
C ILE A 310 -4.83 -8.96 -8.09
N LEU A 311 -3.60 -8.78 -7.63
CA LEU A 311 -2.66 -7.82 -8.20
C LEU A 311 -1.96 -8.47 -9.38
N CYS A 312 -2.03 -7.84 -10.55
CA CYS A 312 -1.28 -8.24 -11.73
C CYS A 312 0.04 -7.44 -11.75
N VAL A 313 1.17 -8.13 -11.61
CA VAL A 313 2.48 -7.51 -11.40
C VAL A 313 3.38 -7.80 -12.59
N ALA A 314 3.82 -6.74 -13.26
CA ALA A 314 4.80 -6.79 -14.34
C ALA A 314 6.17 -6.33 -13.85
N LYS A 315 7.22 -6.70 -14.61
CA LYS A 315 8.58 -6.24 -14.31
C LYS A 315 8.68 -4.72 -14.45
N ASP A 316 8.26 -4.17 -15.58
CA ASP A 316 8.24 -2.73 -15.94
C ASP A 316 9.48 -1.91 -15.52
N GLY A 317 10.65 -2.55 -15.46
CA GLY A 317 11.90 -1.91 -15.00
C GLY A 317 12.35 -2.36 -13.62
N GLY A 318 11.46 -2.85 -12.76
CA GLY A 318 11.76 -3.43 -11.45
C GLY A 318 12.58 -4.71 -11.54
N TRP A 319 13.02 -5.20 -10.39
CA TRP A 319 13.93 -6.35 -10.32
C TRP A 319 13.26 -7.72 -10.45
N LEU A 320 11.94 -7.77 -10.59
CA LEU A 320 11.08 -8.97 -10.69
C LEU A 320 11.78 -10.13 -11.43
N PRO A 321 12.10 -11.25 -10.74
CA PRO A 321 12.83 -12.35 -11.35
C PRO A 321 12.03 -13.00 -12.48
N GLY A 322 12.64 -13.20 -13.63
CA GLY A 322 12.08 -13.95 -14.74
C GLY A 322 12.70 -15.34 -14.87
N VAL A 323 12.17 -16.13 -15.81
CA VAL A 323 12.84 -17.37 -16.25
C VAL A 323 14.21 -17.00 -16.83
N GLY A 324 15.25 -17.71 -16.37
CA GLY A 324 16.65 -17.50 -16.73
C GLY A 324 17.44 -16.71 -15.69
N ASP A 325 16.77 -15.90 -14.86
CA ASP A 325 17.43 -15.10 -13.83
C ASP A 325 17.96 -15.98 -12.70
N CYS A 326 19.06 -15.54 -12.08
CA CYS A 326 19.62 -16.18 -10.90
C CYS A 326 19.27 -15.40 -9.64
N VAL A 327 18.81 -16.13 -8.64
CA VAL A 327 18.35 -15.63 -7.36
C VAL A 327 18.98 -16.48 -6.26
N ASP A 328 19.37 -15.87 -5.16
CA ASP A 328 19.75 -16.63 -3.97
C ASP A 328 18.52 -17.09 -3.18
N THR A 329 18.71 -17.94 -2.17
CA THR A 329 17.60 -18.41 -1.33
C THR A 329 16.91 -17.30 -0.55
N ASN A 330 17.57 -16.14 -0.39
CA ASN A 330 17.07 -14.98 0.35
C ASN A 330 16.45 -13.92 -0.57
N SER A 331 16.59 -14.05 -1.89
CA SER A 331 16.21 -13.04 -2.88
C SER A 331 14.72 -12.76 -2.90
N PHE A 332 13.92 -13.69 -2.39
CA PHE A 332 12.48 -13.53 -2.23
C PHE A 332 12.05 -13.26 -0.78
N TYR A 333 12.98 -13.36 0.16
CA TYR A 333 12.77 -13.22 1.59
C TYR A 333 13.69 -12.10 2.09
N ALA A 334 13.36 -10.85 1.76
CA ALA A 334 14.01 -9.71 2.38
C ALA A 334 13.63 -9.67 3.86
N ALA A 335 14.44 -10.31 4.71
CA ALA A 335 14.30 -10.27 6.16
C ALA A 335 14.94 -9.00 6.77
N ASP A 336 15.81 -8.32 6.02
CA ASP A 336 16.49 -7.11 6.45
C ASP A 336 16.51 -6.05 5.32
N PRO A 337 15.74 -4.95 5.44
CA PRO A 337 15.79 -3.83 4.51
C PRO A 337 17.18 -3.19 4.39
N ALA A 338 18.04 -3.34 5.40
CA ALA A 338 19.40 -2.79 5.43
C ALA A 338 20.45 -3.73 4.82
N ALA A 339 20.21 -5.05 4.85
CA ALA A 339 21.11 -6.01 4.19
C ALA A 339 20.91 -5.99 2.66
N GLY A 340 19.71 -5.63 2.19
CA GLY A 340 19.30 -5.80 0.81
C GLY A 340 19.25 -7.28 0.43
N PRO A 341 18.51 -7.69 -0.61
CA PRO A 341 18.67 -9.04 -1.12
C PRO A 341 20.09 -9.15 -1.71
N GLU A 342 20.89 -10.15 -1.33
CA GLU A 342 22.21 -10.32 -1.95
C GLU A 342 22.04 -10.99 -3.33
N ARG A 343 21.74 -10.17 -4.34
CA ARG A 343 21.75 -10.64 -5.73
C ARG A 343 23.18 -10.86 -6.19
N ARG A 344 23.44 -12.08 -6.65
CA ARG A 344 24.73 -12.50 -7.19
C ARG A 344 24.56 -12.84 -8.68
N PRO A 345 25.57 -12.59 -9.53
CA PRO A 345 25.56 -13.10 -10.90
C PRO A 345 25.42 -14.62 -10.91
N CYS A 346 24.85 -15.20 -11.97
CA CYS A 346 24.71 -16.66 -12.12
C CYS A 346 26.04 -17.43 -12.03
N THR A 347 27.16 -16.74 -12.21
CA THR A 347 28.52 -17.30 -12.07
C THR A 347 28.93 -17.51 -10.60
N ASP A 348 28.17 -17.01 -9.64
CA ASP A 348 28.40 -17.23 -8.21
C ASP A 348 27.87 -18.62 -7.81
N GLN A 349 28.77 -19.60 -7.92
CA GLN A 349 28.50 -21.04 -7.77
C GLN A 349 27.98 -21.45 -6.39
N TYR A 350 28.12 -20.58 -5.39
CA TYR A 350 27.81 -20.94 -4.01
C TYR A 350 26.37 -20.63 -3.59
N LEU A 351 25.64 -19.79 -4.34
CA LEU A 351 24.36 -19.24 -3.88
C LEU A 351 23.30 -19.06 -4.97
N ALA A 352 23.64 -19.16 -6.26
CA ALA A 352 22.69 -18.91 -7.35
C ALA A 352 21.76 -20.11 -7.63
N THR A 353 20.46 -19.90 -7.47
CA THR A 353 19.41 -20.73 -8.05
C THR A 353 18.90 -20.06 -9.32
N GLN A 354 19.05 -20.70 -10.47
CA GLN A 354 18.45 -20.22 -11.72
C GLN A 354 16.96 -20.52 -11.72
N VAL A 355 16.12 -19.52 -11.98
CA VAL A 355 14.69 -19.69 -12.21
C VAL A 355 14.51 -20.36 -13.57
N THR A 356 14.14 -21.64 -13.56
CA THR A 356 13.95 -22.46 -14.76
C THR A 356 12.52 -22.42 -15.30
N ALA A 357 11.54 -22.14 -14.44
CA ALA A 357 10.14 -21.97 -14.84
C ALA A 357 9.37 -21.17 -13.78
N LEU A 358 8.28 -20.54 -14.22
CA LEU A 358 7.21 -20.03 -13.36
C LEU A 358 5.96 -20.84 -13.67
N VAL A 359 5.51 -21.67 -12.71
CA VAL A 359 4.35 -22.55 -12.89
C VAL A 359 3.19 -22.09 -11.99
N PRO A 360 1.92 -22.40 -12.30
CA PRO A 360 0.82 -22.14 -11.36
C PRO A 360 1.05 -22.77 -9.99
N ALA A 361 0.60 -22.13 -8.92
CA ALA A 361 0.73 -22.66 -7.57
C ALA A 361 0.15 -24.10 -7.48
N GLY A 362 0.93 -25.01 -6.88
CA GLY A 362 0.58 -26.43 -6.73
C GLY A 362 0.93 -27.31 -7.93
N GLN A 363 1.34 -26.76 -9.07
CA GLN A 363 1.86 -27.53 -10.20
C GLN A 363 3.29 -28.02 -9.93
N PRO A 364 3.67 -29.22 -10.43
CA PRO A 364 5.02 -29.72 -10.27
C PRO A 364 6.02 -28.90 -11.09
N CYS A 365 7.23 -28.74 -10.55
CA CYS A 365 8.32 -28.13 -11.27
C CYS A 365 8.91 -29.06 -12.34
N PRO A 366 9.49 -28.51 -13.43
CA PRO A 366 10.21 -29.31 -14.42
C PRO A 366 11.30 -30.19 -13.79
N ALA A 367 11.60 -31.32 -14.44
CA ALA A 367 12.63 -32.24 -13.97
C ALA A 367 13.97 -31.51 -13.74
N GLY A 368 14.62 -31.77 -12.59
CA GLY A 368 15.88 -31.12 -12.22
C GLY A 368 15.74 -29.73 -11.60
N SER A 369 14.51 -29.29 -11.28
CA SER A 369 14.25 -28.06 -10.53
C SER A 369 13.37 -28.31 -9.30
N SER A 370 13.51 -27.46 -8.30
CA SER A 370 12.79 -27.52 -7.02
C SER A 370 11.86 -26.32 -6.87
N PRO A 371 10.67 -26.49 -6.28
CA PRO A 371 9.75 -25.40 -6.06
C PRO A 371 10.27 -24.46 -4.95
N SER A 372 10.30 -23.17 -5.24
CA SER A 372 10.35 -22.08 -4.27
C SER A 372 8.96 -21.49 -4.15
N ARG A 373 8.30 -21.76 -3.01
CA ARG A 373 6.98 -21.20 -2.73
C ARG A 373 7.16 -19.83 -2.10
N LEU A 374 6.49 -18.82 -2.64
CA LEU A 374 6.37 -17.51 -2.04
C LEU A 374 4.96 -17.37 -1.50
N SER A 375 4.81 -17.12 -0.20
CA SER A 375 3.47 -16.95 0.38
C SER A 375 2.75 -15.77 -0.28
N GLY A 376 1.48 -15.95 -0.64
CA GLY A 376 0.64 -14.96 -1.34
C GLY A 376 0.71 -14.99 -2.87
N TYR A 377 1.73 -15.63 -3.46
CA TYR A 377 1.88 -15.69 -4.92
C TYR A 377 1.11 -16.87 -5.52
N LEU A 378 0.40 -16.62 -6.63
CA LEU A 378 -0.36 -17.66 -7.35
C LEU A 378 0.50 -18.46 -8.35
N GLN A 379 1.81 -18.29 -8.26
CA GLN A 379 2.81 -18.96 -9.07
C GLN A 379 3.89 -19.53 -8.15
N THR A 380 4.47 -20.65 -8.55
CA THR A 380 5.64 -21.26 -7.93
C THR A 380 6.84 -21.04 -8.84
N ALA A 381 7.89 -20.45 -8.31
CA ALA A 381 9.16 -20.33 -9.02
C ALA A 381 9.90 -21.66 -8.92
N CYS A 382 10.33 -22.22 -10.05
CA CYS A 382 11.05 -23.48 -10.12
C CYS A 382 12.54 -23.20 -10.29
N GLY A 383 13.33 -23.53 -9.28
CA GLY A 383 14.74 -23.21 -9.21
C GLY A 383 15.65 -24.41 -9.45
N ARG A 384 16.75 -24.22 -10.18
CA ARG A 384 17.84 -25.22 -10.29
C ARG A 384 19.14 -24.59 -9.81
N ARG A 385 19.90 -25.28 -8.96
CA ARG A 385 21.24 -24.83 -8.56
C ARG A 385 22.16 -24.84 -9.79
N VAL A 386 22.89 -23.74 -9.99
CA VAL A 386 23.81 -23.54 -11.12
C VAL A 386 25.17 -24.14 -10.84
#